data_AF-A0A7H8K9F3-F1
#
_entry.id   AF-A0A7H8K9F3-F1
#
_cell.length_a   1.000
_cell.length_b   1.000
_cell.length_c   1.000
_cell.angle_alpha   90.00
_cell.angle_beta   90.00
_cell.angle_gamma   90.00
#
_symmetry.space_group_name_H-M   'P 1'
#
loop_
_entity.id
_entity.type
_entity.pdbx_description
1 polymer ?
#
loop_
_entity_poly.entity_id
_entity_poly.type
_entity_poly.pdbx_seq_one_letter_code
_entity_poly.pdbx_strand_id
1 'polypeptide(L)'
;MADVEERLAALEAQVAALVERLGATTGPVTPEAPAEGVFWALDGLKQRLPAESAGAVLYTGTVRVAGRSYDWQYGREVDDLLAGDWAELPGILSALGHPVRLRLLREILTGRQGTAELADIEELGTTGQLHHHLRQLTAAGWLHSTGRGRYAVPAERVVPLLAILTAARR
;
A
#
# COMPACT_ATOMS: atom_id res chain seq x y z
N MET A 1 15.27 39.62 33.78
CA MET A 1 14.33 38.58 34.25
C MET A 1 12.89 38.98 33.95
N ALA A 2 12.45 40.21 34.27
CA ALA A 2 11.11 40.72 33.94
C ALA A 2 10.71 40.60 32.45
N ASP A 3 11.61 40.93 31.51
CA ASP A 3 11.34 40.82 30.06
C ASP A 3 11.09 39.37 29.59
N VAL A 4 11.74 38.39 30.22
CA VAL A 4 11.56 36.97 29.88
C VAL A 4 10.24 36.45 30.43
N GLU A 5 9.87 36.86 31.65
CA GLU A 5 8.59 36.52 32.27
C GLU A 5 7.41 37.15 31.52
N GLU A 6 7.55 38.38 31.05
CA GLU A 6 6.53 39.07 30.26
C GLU A 6 6.34 38.43 28.88
N ARG A 7 7.44 38.05 28.23
CA ARG A 7 7.39 37.30 26.97
C ARG A 7 6.84 35.89 27.15
N LEU A 8 7.09 35.23 28.27
CA LEU A 8 6.54 33.91 28.58
C LEU A 8 5.03 34.00 28.82
N ALA A 9 4.56 34.97 29.60
CA ALA A 9 3.14 35.18 29.85
C ALA A 9 2.38 35.51 28.55
N ALA A 10 2.97 36.30 27.66
CA ALA A 10 2.40 36.57 26.34
C ALA A 10 2.33 35.30 25.46
N LEU A 11 3.34 34.43 25.53
CA LEU A 11 3.37 33.16 24.80
C LEU A 11 2.31 32.18 25.35
N GLU A 12 2.19 32.07 26.67
CA GLU A 12 1.20 31.23 27.34
C GLU A 12 -0.23 31.66 26.98
N ALA A 13 -0.49 32.97 26.94
CA ALA A 13 -1.78 33.52 26.51
C ALA A 13 -2.09 33.20 25.03
N GLN A 14 -1.08 33.28 24.15
CA GLN A 14 -1.24 32.92 22.74
C GLN A 14 -1.48 31.41 22.55
N VAL A 15 -0.82 30.56 23.32
CA VAL A 15 -1.03 29.10 23.30
C VAL A 15 -2.42 28.77 23.81
N ALA A 16 -2.87 29.37 24.91
CA ALA A 16 -4.23 29.16 25.43
C ALA A 16 -5.29 29.55 24.39
N ALA A 17 -5.14 30.70 23.73
CA ALA A 17 -6.05 31.13 22.66
C ALA A 17 -5.98 30.25 21.40
N LEU A 18 -4.83 29.63 21.10
CA LEU A 18 -4.69 28.67 20.02
C LEU A 18 -5.36 27.34 20.37
N VAL A 19 -5.20 26.87 21.61
CA VAL A 19 -5.83 25.64 22.14
C VAL A 19 -7.34 25.79 22.17
N GLU A 20 -7.88 26.92 22.62
CA GLU A 20 -9.32 27.21 22.57
C GLU A 20 -9.86 27.25 21.15
N ARG A 21 -9.13 27.86 20.20
CA ARG A 21 -9.55 27.85 18.77
C ARG A 21 -9.49 26.46 18.17
N LEU A 22 -8.45 25.67 18.47
CA LEU A 22 -8.31 24.29 18.01
C LEU A 22 -9.40 23.39 18.62
N GLY A 23 -9.72 23.59 19.90
CA GLY A 23 -10.81 22.94 20.63
C GLY A 23 -12.20 23.30 20.08
N ALA A 24 -12.42 24.56 19.72
CA ALA A 24 -13.66 25.01 19.09
C ALA A 24 -13.81 24.54 17.65
N THR A 25 -12.71 24.36 16.90
CA THR A 25 -12.72 23.70 15.58
C THR A 25 -12.78 22.18 15.64
N THR A 26 -12.71 21.60 16.84
CA THR A 26 -12.92 20.16 17.11
C THR A 26 -14.19 19.93 17.93
N GLY A 27 -15.27 20.67 17.61
CA GLY A 27 -16.59 20.04 17.67
C GLY A 27 -16.51 18.72 16.88
N PRO A 28 -17.27 17.67 17.23
CA PRO A 28 -17.21 16.43 16.48
C PRO A 28 -17.51 16.77 15.03
N VAL A 29 -16.47 16.80 14.20
CA VAL A 29 -16.59 16.40 12.82
C VAL A 29 -16.96 14.94 12.98
N THR A 30 -18.26 14.69 13.19
CA THR A 30 -18.86 13.44 12.76
C THR A 30 -18.33 13.34 11.34
N PRO A 31 -17.41 12.40 11.04
CA PRO A 31 -17.07 12.16 9.65
C PRO A 31 -18.43 11.95 9.03
N GLU A 32 -18.80 12.85 8.10
CA GLU A 32 -20.03 12.68 7.33
C GLU A 32 -20.01 11.22 6.92
N ALA A 33 -20.93 10.44 7.50
CA ALA A 33 -20.85 8.99 7.47
C ALA A 33 -20.61 8.63 6.00
N PRO A 34 -19.57 7.82 5.69
CA PRO A 34 -19.21 7.58 4.30
C PRO A 34 -20.49 7.18 3.60
N ALA A 35 -20.88 7.95 2.57
CA ALA A 35 -22.17 7.81 1.91
C ALA A 35 -22.51 6.32 1.82
N GLU A 36 -23.53 5.85 2.58
CA GLU A 36 -23.79 4.43 2.86
C GLU A 36 -24.24 3.64 1.61
N GLY A 37 -23.93 4.14 0.41
CA GLY A 37 -24.14 3.49 -0.86
C GLY A 37 -23.05 2.46 -1.18
N VAL A 38 -23.45 1.47 -1.97
CA VAL A 38 -22.57 0.42 -2.52
C VAL A 38 -21.32 0.99 -3.22
N PHE A 39 -21.40 2.22 -3.73
CA PHE A 39 -20.36 2.90 -4.50
C PHE A 39 -19.63 4.01 -3.74
N TRP A 40 -19.64 4.02 -2.40
CA TRP A 40 -19.03 5.07 -1.57
C TRP A 40 -17.61 5.49 -2.02
N ALA A 41 -16.76 4.53 -2.39
CA ALA A 41 -15.39 4.79 -2.82
C ALA A 41 -15.33 5.46 -4.21
N LEU A 42 -16.20 5.04 -5.13
CA LEU A 42 -16.32 5.59 -6.48
C LEU A 42 -16.92 7.00 -6.44
N ASP A 43 -17.95 7.22 -5.64
CA ASP A 43 -18.58 8.53 -5.49
C ASP A 43 -17.62 9.54 -4.86
N GLY A 44 -16.88 9.10 -3.84
CA GLY A 44 -15.78 9.90 -3.30
C GLY A 44 -14.70 10.22 -4.34
N LEU A 45 -14.36 9.28 -5.23
CA LEU A 45 -13.42 9.54 -6.33
C LEU A 45 -13.95 10.59 -7.31
N LYS A 46 -15.21 10.47 -7.74
CA LYS A 46 -15.85 11.42 -8.67
C LYS A 46 -15.87 12.84 -8.12
N GLN A 47 -16.11 13.01 -6.82
CA GLN A 47 -16.11 14.33 -6.18
C GLN A 47 -14.74 15.03 -6.19
N ARG A 48 -13.65 14.26 -6.29
CA ARG A 48 -12.28 14.79 -6.31
C ARG A 48 -11.74 15.05 -7.72
N LEU A 49 -12.46 14.60 -8.75
CA LEU A 49 -12.03 14.73 -10.13
C LEU A 49 -12.46 16.09 -10.72
N PRO A 50 -11.61 16.74 -11.51
CA PRO A 50 -12.03 17.87 -12.34
C PRO A 50 -13.18 17.48 -13.27
N ALA A 51 -14.11 18.40 -13.53
CA ALA A 51 -15.28 18.14 -14.37
C ALA A 51 -14.92 17.68 -15.80
N GLU A 52 -13.79 18.16 -16.33
CA GLU A 52 -13.29 17.85 -17.68
C GLU A 52 -12.26 16.71 -17.69
N SER A 53 -12.10 15.96 -16.59
CA SER A 53 -11.12 14.87 -16.49
C SER A 53 -11.56 13.63 -17.27
N ALA A 54 -10.61 12.93 -17.92
CA ALA A 54 -10.82 11.59 -18.47
C ALA A 54 -11.09 10.52 -17.39
N GLY A 55 -10.98 10.90 -16.11
CA GLY A 55 -11.23 10.06 -14.95
C GLY A 55 -9.93 9.64 -14.25
N ALA A 56 -10.08 8.80 -13.22
CA ALA A 56 -8.95 8.22 -12.51
C ALA A 56 -9.25 6.78 -12.10
N VAL A 57 -8.19 6.01 -11.87
CA VAL A 57 -8.25 4.70 -11.23
C VAL A 57 -7.68 4.84 -9.83
N LEU A 58 -8.47 4.47 -8.84
CA LEU A 58 -8.11 4.41 -7.43
C LEU A 58 -8.19 2.97 -6.94
N TYR A 59 -7.22 2.55 -6.16
CA TYR A 59 -7.35 1.36 -5.32
C TYR A 59 -6.88 1.67 -3.90
N THR A 60 -7.47 0.95 -2.95
CA THR A 60 -7.16 1.07 -1.52
C THR A 60 -7.22 -0.30 -0.88
N GLY A 61 -6.54 -0.47 0.25
CA GLY A 61 -6.58 -1.69 1.02
C GLY A 61 -6.11 -1.47 2.45
N THR A 62 -6.82 -2.11 3.38
CA THR A 62 -6.36 -2.33 4.76
C THR A 62 -6.04 -3.81 4.91
N VAL A 63 -4.77 -4.13 5.16
CA VAL A 63 -4.26 -5.50 5.11
C VAL A 63 -3.55 -5.82 6.40
N ARG A 64 -3.90 -6.97 7.00
CA ARG A 64 -3.22 -7.53 8.18
C ARG A 64 -2.68 -8.92 7.83
N VAL A 65 -1.37 -9.03 7.70
CA VAL A 65 -0.68 -10.29 7.31
C VAL A 65 0.62 -10.44 8.10
N ALA A 66 0.92 -11.66 8.54
CA ALA A 66 2.13 -12.00 9.31
C ALA A 66 2.41 -11.03 10.50
N GLY A 67 1.35 -10.61 11.21
CA GLY A 67 1.45 -9.69 12.35
C GLY A 67 1.74 -8.22 12.00
N ARG A 68 1.72 -7.86 10.71
CA ARG A 68 1.92 -6.49 10.21
C ARG A 68 0.63 -5.94 9.63
N SER A 69 0.46 -4.62 9.75
CA SER A 69 -0.68 -3.88 9.20
C SER A 69 -0.19 -2.92 8.11
N TYR A 70 -0.93 -2.86 7.01
CA TYR A 70 -0.67 -1.97 5.88
C TYR A 70 -1.97 -1.27 5.51
N ASP A 71 -1.98 0.05 5.60
CA ASP A 71 -3.03 0.89 5.05
C ASP A 71 -2.44 1.63 3.85
N TRP A 72 -3.08 1.48 2.70
CA TRP A 72 -2.56 2.00 1.44
C TRP A 72 -3.69 2.56 0.60
N GLN A 73 -3.48 3.73 0.05
CA GLN A 73 -4.35 4.34 -0.94
C GLN A 73 -3.49 4.88 -2.07
N TYR A 74 -3.84 4.53 -3.30
CA TYR A 74 -3.12 5.00 -4.46
C TYR A 74 -4.05 5.13 -5.66
N GLY A 75 -3.87 6.19 -6.44
CA GLY A 75 -4.58 6.38 -7.68
C GLY A 75 -3.77 7.16 -8.70
N ARG A 76 -4.19 7.06 -9.96
CA ARG A 76 -3.68 7.88 -11.08
C ARG A 76 -4.84 8.33 -11.94
N GLU A 77 -4.71 9.52 -12.52
CA GLU A 77 -5.58 9.94 -13.60
C GLU A 77 -5.38 9.04 -14.83
N VAL A 78 -6.43 8.89 -15.62
CA VAL A 78 -6.42 8.04 -16.82
C VAL A 78 -5.41 8.57 -17.83
N ASP A 79 -5.34 9.88 -18.03
CA ASP A 79 -4.42 10.50 -18.98
C ASP A 79 -2.96 10.22 -18.62
N ASP A 80 -2.59 10.38 -17.34
CA ASP A 80 -1.24 10.03 -16.85
C ASP A 80 -0.91 8.54 -17.02
N LEU A 81 -1.89 7.66 -16.79
CA LEU A 81 -1.70 6.22 -16.93
C LEU A 81 -1.47 5.82 -18.39
N LEU A 82 -2.23 6.42 -19.32
CA LEU A 82 -2.12 6.17 -20.76
C LEU A 82 -0.88 6.83 -21.38
N ALA A 83 -0.43 7.96 -20.84
CA ALA A 83 0.79 8.64 -21.28
C ALA A 83 2.08 7.99 -20.75
N GLY A 84 1.99 7.17 -19.70
CA GLY A 84 3.14 6.50 -19.10
C GLY A 84 3.80 5.46 -20.01
N ASP A 85 5.10 5.22 -19.80
CA ASP A 85 5.82 4.15 -20.49
C ASP A 85 5.42 2.78 -19.93
N TRP A 86 4.94 1.91 -20.81
CA TRP A 86 4.51 0.55 -20.46
C TRP A 86 5.59 -0.49 -20.71
N ALA A 87 6.79 -0.13 -21.18
CA ALA A 87 7.84 -1.07 -21.53
C ALA A 87 8.26 -2.00 -20.37
N GLU A 88 8.22 -1.53 -19.13
CA GLU A 88 8.58 -2.32 -17.95
C GLU A 88 7.44 -3.19 -17.40
N LEU A 89 6.17 -2.84 -17.71
CA LEU A 89 5.00 -3.51 -17.16
C LEU A 89 4.90 -5.00 -17.51
N PRO A 90 5.20 -5.46 -18.74
CA PRO A 90 5.18 -6.88 -19.08
C PRO A 90 6.12 -7.71 -18.20
N GLY A 91 7.31 -7.22 -17.87
CA GLY A 91 8.24 -7.93 -16.99
C GLY A 91 7.69 -8.09 -15.57
N ILE A 92 7.11 -7.02 -15.04
CA ILE A 92 6.51 -7.00 -13.70
C ILE A 92 5.28 -7.92 -13.65
N LEU A 93 4.36 -7.80 -14.60
CA LEU A 93 3.11 -8.56 -14.63
C LEU A 93 3.33 -10.04 -14.97
N SER A 94 4.19 -10.33 -15.93
CA SER A 94 4.50 -11.71 -16.32
C SER A 94 5.11 -12.49 -15.16
N ALA A 95 5.80 -11.84 -14.21
CA ALA A 95 6.31 -12.48 -13.00
C ALA A 95 5.18 -13.09 -12.12
N LEU A 96 3.98 -12.51 -12.16
CA LEU A 96 2.81 -13.03 -11.45
C LEU A 96 2.09 -14.16 -12.21
N GLY A 97 2.31 -14.29 -13.51
CA GLY A 97 1.60 -15.25 -14.38
C GLY A 97 2.03 -16.72 -14.24
N HIS A 98 2.71 -17.12 -13.15
CA HIS A 98 3.18 -18.51 -12.95
C HIS A 98 2.71 -19.06 -11.60
N PRO A 99 2.13 -20.28 -11.55
CA PRO A 99 1.51 -20.82 -10.34
C PRO A 99 2.47 -20.92 -9.16
N VAL A 100 3.69 -21.42 -9.40
CA VAL A 100 4.73 -21.54 -8.35
C VAL A 100 5.12 -20.17 -7.78
N ARG A 101 5.19 -19.11 -8.60
CA ARG A 101 5.56 -17.77 -8.14
C ARG A 101 4.44 -17.13 -7.32
N LEU A 102 3.18 -17.33 -7.69
CA LEU A 102 2.04 -16.90 -6.86
C LEU A 102 1.98 -17.66 -5.53
N ARG A 103 2.27 -18.96 -5.54
CA ARG A 103 2.38 -19.76 -4.32
C ARG A 103 3.49 -19.22 -3.42
N LEU A 104 4.69 -18.96 -3.95
CA LEU A 104 5.79 -18.34 -3.20
C LEU A 104 5.39 -17.01 -2.56
N LEU A 105 4.77 -16.11 -3.33
CA LEU A 105 4.31 -14.83 -2.81
C LEU A 105 3.29 -15.00 -1.69
N ARG A 106 2.36 -15.95 -1.82
CA ARG A 106 1.40 -16.28 -0.76
C ARG A 106 2.10 -16.74 0.51
N GLU A 107 3.03 -17.69 0.41
CA GLU A 107 3.75 -18.23 1.56
C GLU A 107 4.56 -17.15 2.30
N ILE A 108 5.27 -16.31 1.54
CA ILE A 108 6.07 -15.19 2.07
C ILE A 108 5.19 -14.14 2.74
N LEU A 109 4.06 -13.77 2.13
CA LEU A 109 3.08 -12.86 2.73
C LEU A 109 2.49 -13.41 4.03
N THR A 110 2.30 -14.73 4.12
CA THR A 110 1.80 -15.39 5.33
C THR A 110 2.87 -15.66 6.39
N GLY A 111 4.15 -15.35 6.11
CA GLY A 111 5.23 -15.34 7.09
C GLY A 111 6.37 -16.33 6.86
N ARG A 112 6.26 -17.25 5.88
CA ARG A 112 7.36 -18.16 5.51
C ARG A 112 8.37 -17.45 4.63
N GLN A 113 9.40 -16.90 5.26
CA GLN A 113 10.36 -16.00 4.60
C GLN A 113 11.70 -16.67 4.29
N GLY A 114 12.01 -17.81 4.92
CA GLY A 114 13.29 -18.50 4.75
C GLY A 114 13.32 -19.43 3.54
N THR A 115 14.43 -19.45 2.79
CA THR A 115 14.59 -20.35 1.65
C THR A 115 14.53 -21.82 2.03
N ALA A 116 15.03 -22.20 3.22
CA ALA A 116 14.94 -23.57 3.71
C ALA A 116 13.48 -23.97 3.96
N GLU A 117 12.72 -23.13 4.67
CA GLU A 117 11.30 -23.34 4.94
C GLU A 117 10.46 -23.42 3.65
N LEU A 118 10.83 -22.63 2.63
CA LEU A 118 10.20 -22.67 1.32
C LEU A 118 10.60 -23.92 0.52
N ALA A 119 11.85 -24.40 0.65
CA ALA A 119 12.31 -25.61 -0.03
C ALA A 119 11.61 -26.88 0.47
N ASP A 120 11.11 -26.87 1.71
CA ASP A 120 10.35 -27.99 2.29
C ASP A 120 8.94 -28.14 1.68
N ILE A 121 8.49 -27.19 0.86
CA ILE A 121 7.19 -27.25 0.19
C ILE A 121 7.36 -27.94 -1.16
N GLU A 122 6.93 -29.20 -1.23
CA GLU A 122 7.07 -30.05 -2.43
C GLU A 122 6.50 -29.41 -3.70
N GLU A 123 5.40 -28.66 -3.57
CA GLU A 123 4.73 -27.93 -4.67
C GLU A 123 5.60 -26.82 -5.31
N LEU A 124 6.68 -26.39 -4.64
CA LEU A 124 7.59 -25.35 -5.13
C LEU A 124 8.71 -25.88 -6.03
N GLY A 125 8.77 -27.20 -6.21
CA GLY A 125 9.72 -27.88 -7.08
C GLY A 125 11.10 -28.04 -6.45
N THR A 126 12.09 -28.34 -7.29
CA THR A 126 13.48 -28.55 -6.85
C THR A 126 14.11 -27.26 -6.30
N THR A 127 15.16 -27.39 -5.49
CA THR A 127 15.93 -26.24 -4.96
C THR A 127 16.42 -25.30 -6.06
N GLY A 128 16.82 -25.83 -7.22
CA GLY A 128 17.24 -25.03 -8.37
C GLY A 128 16.10 -24.20 -8.98
N GLN A 129 14.91 -24.79 -9.09
CA GLN A 129 13.70 -24.09 -9.54
C GLN A 129 13.27 -23.01 -8.55
N LEU A 130 13.33 -23.30 -7.25
CA LEU A 130 13.03 -22.34 -6.19
C LEU A 130 13.93 -21.09 -6.30
N HIS A 131 15.24 -21.27 -6.39
CA HIS A 131 16.17 -20.14 -6.55
C HIS A 131 15.92 -19.35 -7.84
N HIS A 132 15.59 -20.05 -8.93
CA HIS A 132 15.21 -19.40 -10.19
C HIS A 132 13.97 -18.52 -10.02
N HIS A 133 12.91 -19.02 -9.37
CA HIS A 133 11.67 -18.27 -9.15
C HIS A 133 11.87 -17.08 -8.20
N LEU A 134 12.62 -17.25 -7.11
CA LEU A 134 12.94 -16.16 -6.18
C LEU A 134 13.72 -15.04 -6.88
N ARG A 135 14.69 -15.40 -7.75
CA ARG A 135 15.43 -14.42 -8.56
C ARG A 135 14.52 -13.66 -9.52
N GLN A 136 13.61 -14.34 -10.20
CA GLN A 136 12.66 -13.69 -11.11
C GLN A 136 11.71 -12.73 -10.37
N LEU A 137 11.17 -13.14 -9.23
CA LEU A 137 10.30 -12.29 -8.42
C LEU A 137 11.05 -11.08 -7.85
N THR A 138 12.32 -11.27 -7.46
CA THR A 138 13.18 -10.18 -6.99
C THR A 138 13.50 -9.19 -8.11
N ALA A 139 13.87 -9.70 -9.30
CA ALA A 139 14.15 -8.87 -10.46
C ALA A 139 12.94 -8.06 -10.94
N ALA A 140 11.73 -8.62 -10.79
CA ALA A 140 10.46 -7.94 -11.08
C ALA A 140 10.00 -7.00 -9.95
N GLY A 141 10.75 -6.89 -8.85
CA GLY A 141 10.43 -6.01 -7.72
C GLY A 141 9.29 -6.50 -6.82
N TRP A 142 8.85 -7.76 -6.95
CA TRP A 142 7.83 -8.35 -6.08
C TRP A 142 8.39 -8.86 -4.75
N LEU A 143 9.69 -9.16 -4.72
CA LEU A 143 10.42 -9.56 -3.53
C LEU A 143 11.69 -8.74 -3.37
N HIS A 144 12.17 -8.64 -2.15
CA HIS A 144 13.54 -8.22 -1.85
C HIS A 144 14.17 -9.18 -0.85
N SER A 145 15.50 -9.26 -0.87
CA SER A 145 16.24 -10.00 0.15
C SER A 145 16.25 -9.20 1.46
N THR A 146 16.02 -9.88 2.59
CA THR A 146 16.07 -9.31 3.94
C THR A 146 17.25 -9.84 4.77
N GLY A 147 18.11 -10.67 4.17
CA GLY A 147 19.25 -11.29 4.82
C GLY A 147 19.64 -12.63 4.17
N ARG A 148 20.49 -13.42 4.85
CA ARG A 148 20.94 -14.73 4.33
C ARG A 148 19.73 -15.65 4.09
N GLY A 149 19.38 -15.84 2.81
CA GLY A 149 18.31 -16.74 2.38
C GLY A 149 16.92 -16.34 2.87
N ARG A 150 16.68 -15.04 3.13
CA ARG A 150 15.35 -14.56 3.53
C ARG A 150 14.80 -13.56 2.55
N TYR A 151 13.52 -13.69 2.24
CA TYR A 151 12.81 -12.84 1.28
C TYR A 151 11.55 -12.25 1.90
N ALA A 152 11.22 -11.03 1.49
CA ALA A 152 9.97 -10.37 1.85
C ALA A 152 9.38 -9.64 0.66
N VAL A 153 8.05 -9.47 0.67
CA VAL A 153 7.36 -8.55 -0.24
C VAL A 153 7.59 -7.13 0.28
N PRO A 154 8.05 -6.17 -0.56
CA PRO A 154 8.18 -4.77 -0.16
C PRO A 154 6.85 -4.23 0.38
N ALA A 155 6.88 -3.36 1.39
CA ALA A 155 5.67 -2.86 2.04
C ALA A 155 4.73 -2.17 1.02
N GLU A 156 5.32 -1.40 0.11
CA GLU A 156 4.65 -0.71 -1.00
C GLU A 156 4.08 -1.66 -2.07
N ARG A 157 4.42 -2.95 -2.04
CA ARG A 157 3.90 -3.97 -2.98
C ARG A 157 2.84 -4.88 -2.39
N VAL A 158 2.64 -4.87 -1.07
CA VAL A 158 1.66 -5.74 -0.39
C VAL A 158 0.24 -5.47 -0.89
N VAL A 159 -0.24 -4.23 -0.76
CA VAL A 159 -1.60 -3.86 -1.19
C VAL A 159 -1.75 -3.93 -2.71
N PRO A 160 -0.80 -3.43 -3.54
CA PRO A 160 -0.89 -3.58 -4.99
C PRO A 160 -0.96 -5.05 -5.47
N LEU A 161 -0.17 -5.95 -4.87
CA LEU A 161 -0.23 -7.38 -5.19
C LEU A 161 -1.63 -7.95 -4.91
N LEU A 162 -2.19 -7.66 -3.74
CA LEU A 162 -3.52 -8.13 -3.37
C LEU A 162 -4.62 -7.49 -4.24
N ALA A 163 -4.47 -6.22 -4.63
CA ALA A 163 -5.38 -5.55 -5.55
C ALA A 163 -5.38 -6.23 -6.94
N ILE A 164 -4.21 -6.59 -7.47
CA ILE A 164 -4.09 -7.35 -8.74
C ILE A 164 -4.77 -8.71 -8.62
N LEU A 165 -4.55 -9.43 -7.51
CA LEU A 165 -5.19 -10.73 -7.29
C LEU A 165 -6.71 -10.62 -7.16
N THR A 166 -7.22 -9.56 -6.52
CA THR A 166 -8.65 -9.28 -6.47
C THR A 166 -9.21 -8.95 -7.86
N ALA A 167 -8.52 -8.13 -8.65
CA ALA A 167 -8.94 -7.77 -10.01
C ALA A 167 -8.91 -8.97 -10.98
N ALA A 168 -8.06 -9.97 -10.72
CA ALA A 168 -8.00 -11.20 -11.51
C ALA A 168 -9.13 -12.19 -11.18
N ARG A 169 -9.80 -12.04 -10.02
CA ARG A 169 -10.97 -12.87 -9.65
C ARG A 169 -12.21 -12.30 -10.33
N ARG A 170 -12.98 -13.15 -11.00
CA ARG A 170 -14.28 -12.82 -11.62
C ARG A 170 -15.41 -13.22 -10.69
#